data_AF-A0A951H137-F1
#
_entry.id   AF-A0A951H137-F1
#
_cell.length_a   1.000
_cell.length_b   1.000
_cell.length_c   1.000
_cell.angle_alpha   90.00
_cell.angle_beta   90.00
_cell.angle_gamma   90.00
#
_symmetry.space_group_name_H-M   'P 1'
#
loop_
_entity.id
_entity.type
_entity.pdbx_description
1 polymer ?
#
loop_
_entity_poly.entity_id
_entity_poly.type
_entity_poly.pdbx_seq_one_letter_code
_entity_poly.pdbx_strand_id
1 'polypeptide(L)'
;MTDELTLTLRKPIEHGGQTITELKLREPTAEEIATATDGVTNGSRMHIHLISIVAGLPKIVIGRMAARDFTVARNFVESFLLADLPTGPS
;
A
#
# COMPACT_ATOMS: atom_id res chain seq x y z
N MET A 1 -8.50 -5.50 13.42
CA MET A 1 -8.33 -5.07 12.02
C MET A 1 -8.34 -6.31 11.16
N THR A 2 -8.74 -6.21 9.89
CA THR A 2 -8.61 -7.32 8.94
C THR A 2 -7.18 -7.32 8.38
N ASP A 3 -6.61 -8.51 8.20
CA ASP A 3 -5.30 -8.76 7.62
C ASP A 3 -5.28 -8.63 6.09
N GLU A 4 -6.44 -8.52 5.46
CA GLU A 4 -6.62 -8.38 4.01
C GLU A 4 -7.54 -7.20 3.65
N LEU A 5 -7.32 -6.63 2.45
CA LEU A 5 -8.20 -5.65 1.82
C LEU A 5 -8.35 -5.97 0.33
N THR A 6 -9.58 -6.07 -0.16
CA THR A 6 -9.89 -6.03 -1.60
C THR A 6 -10.57 -4.71 -1.94
N LEU A 7 -10.00 -3.96 -2.88
CA LEU A 7 -10.48 -2.68 -3.34
C LEU A 7 -10.73 -2.73 -4.85
N THR A 8 -12.00 -2.60 -5.26
CA THR A 8 -12.32 -2.34 -6.68
C THR A 8 -11.87 -0.95 -7.07
N LEU A 9 -11.06 -0.85 -8.11
CA LEU A 9 -10.52 0.41 -8.60
C LEU A 9 -11.62 1.23 -9.27
N ARG A 10 -11.66 2.54 -8.96
CA ARG A 10 -12.63 3.46 -9.58
C ARG A 10 -12.41 3.63 -11.08
N LYS A 11 -11.17 3.41 -11.53
CA LYS A 11 -10.77 3.44 -12.94
C LYS A 11 -9.85 2.24 -13.17
N PRO A 12 -10.13 1.41 -14.20
CA PRO A 12 -9.22 0.35 -14.59
C PRO A 12 -7.84 0.92 -14.97
N ILE A 13 -6.78 0.16 -14.67
CA ILE A 13 -5.40 0.51 -15.03
C ILE A 13 -4.89 -0.51 -16.04
N GLU A 14 -4.48 -0.02 -17.21
CA GLU A 14 -3.82 -0.82 -18.24
C GLU A 14 -2.31 -0.90 -17.99
N HIS A 15 -1.79 -2.11 -17.84
CA HIS A 15 -0.35 -2.33 -17.69
C HIS A 15 0.06 -3.72 -18.20
N GLY A 16 1.08 -3.78 -19.05
CA GLY A 16 1.63 -5.06 -19.53
C GLY A 16 0.63 -5.94 -20.28
N GLY A 17 -0.36 -5.34 -20.97
CA GLY A 17 -1.42 -6.07 -21.66
C GLY A 17 -2.53 -6.62 -20.75
N GLN A 18 -2.54 -6.22 -19.47
CA GLN A 18 -3.57 -6.58 -18.51
C GLN A 18 -4.38 -5.37 -18.07
N THR A 19 -5.69 -5.57 -17.96
CA THR A 19 -6.63 -4.62 -17.35
C THR A 19 -6.78 -4.95 -15.88
N ILE A 20 -6.30 -4.06 -15.02
CA ILE A 20 -6.38 -4.21 -13.56
C ILE A 20 -7.61 -3.43 -13.08
N THR A 21 -8.59 -4.14 -12.53
CA THR A 21 -9.84 -3.56 -11.98
C THR A 21 -9.91 -3.65 -10.46
N GLU A 22 -9.02 -4.41 -9.84
CA GLU A 22 -9.01 -4.64 -8.39
C GLU A 22 -7.59 -4.57 -7.83
N LEU A 23 -7.48 -4.07 -6.60
CA LEU A 23 -6.28 -4.13 -5.78
C LEU A 23 -6.56 -5.03 -4.58
N LYS A 24 -5.73 -6.06 -4.42
CA LYS A 24 -5.76 -6.96 -3.25
C LYS A 24 -4.52 -6.69 -2.42
N LEU A 25 -4.70 -6.45 -1.13
CA LEU A 25 -3.64 -6.21 -0.17
C LEU A 25 -3.74 -7.22 0.96
N ARG A 26 -2.59 -7.51 1.55
CA ARG A 26 -2.44 -8.27 2.80
C ARG A 26 -1.56 -7.50 3.77
N GLU A 27 -1.56 -7.94 5.03
CA GLU A 27 -0.62 -7.49 6.04
C GLU A 27 0.83 -7.63 5.52
N PRO A 28 1.64 -6.55 5.61
CA PRO A 28 3.05 -6.61 5.28
C PRO A 28 3.84 -7.33 6.37
N THR A 29 4.88 -8.07 5.99
CA THR A 29 5.87 -8.57 6.94
C THR A 29 6.87 -7.47 7.35
N ALA A 30 7.58 -7.67 8.46
CA ALA A 30 8.61 -6.74 8.92
C ALA A 30 9.72 -6.50 7.87
N GLU A 31 10.12 -7.55 7.12
CA GLU A 31 11.12 -7.44 6.05
C GLU A 31 10.61 -6.57 4.89
N GLU A 32 9.33 -6.69 4.54
CA GLU A 32 8.71 -5.88 3.47
C GLU A 32 8.56 -4.42 3.88
N ILE A 33 8.26 -4.15 5.16
CA ILE A 33 8.28 -2.79 5.73
C ILE A 33 9.69 -2.21 5.62
N ALA A 34 10.70 -2.92 6.12
CA ALA A 34 12.09 -2.46 6.06
C ALA A 34 12.52 -2.16 4.62
N THR A 35 12.23 -3.08 3.69
CA THR A 35 12.51 -2.92 2.25
C THR A 35 11.81 -1.70 1.65
N ALA A 36 10.56 -1.43 2.04
CA ALA A 36 9.82 -0.27 1.54
C ALA A 36 10.34 1.07 2.08
N THR A 37 10.95 1.06 3.27
CA THR A 37 11.49 2.24 3.94
C THR A 37 12.95 2.53 3.59
N ASP A 38 13.70 1.53 3.12
CA ASP A 38 15.14 1.66 2.89
C ASP A 38 15.47 2.74 1.83
N GLY A 39 16.29 3.71 2.23
CA GLY A 39 16.70 4.83 1.38
C GLY A 39 15.58 5.79 0.95
N VAL A 40 14.36 5.69 1.48
CA VAL A 40 13.22 6.52 1.08
C VAL A 40 13.00 7.69 2.05
N THR A 41 13.19 8.92 1.57
CA THR A 41 12.94 10.15 2.35
C THR A 41 11.55 10.76 2.14
N ASN A 42 10.76 10.23 1.20
CA ASN A 42 9.44 10.75 0.85
C ASN A 42 8.34 9.73 1.22
N GLY A 43 7.48 10.09 2.18
CA GLY A 43 6.42 9.21 2.69
C GLY A 43 5.50 8.64 1.62
N SER A 44 5.10 9.44 0.63
CA SER A 44 4.27 8.94 -0.49
C SER A 44 4.98 7.88 -1.33
N ARG A 45 6.30 8.03 -1.55
CA ARG A 45 7.09 7.01 -2.29
C ARG A 45 7.26 5.74 -1.48
N MET A 46 7.36 5.84 -0.15
CA MET A 46 7.40 4.69 0.76
C MET A 46 6.10 3.89 0.68
N HIS A 47 4.93 4.54 0.76
CA HIS A 47 3.64 3.84 0.64
C HIS A 47 3.44 3.21 -0.73
N ILE A 48 3.81 3.90 -1.82
CA ILE A 48 3.77 3.31 -3.17
C ILE A 48 4.62 2.03 -3.22
N HIS A 49 5.80 2.05 -2.58
CA HIS A 49 6.66 0.88 -2.53
C HIS A 49 6.04 -0.26 -1.72
N LEU A 50 5.54 0.02 -0.51
CA LEU A 50 4.97 -0.98 0.38
C LEU A 50 3.73 -1.63 -0.24
N ILE A 51 2.81 -0.81 -0.77
CA ILE A 51 1.59 -1.28 -1.47
C ILE A 51 1.97 -2.14 -2.68
N SER A 52 3.01 -1.75 -3.43
CA SER A 52 3.50 -2.53 -4.58
C SER A 52 3.95 -3.94 -4.17
N ILE A 53 4.65 -4.06 -3.04
CA ILE A 53 5.12 -5.35 -2.52
C ILE A 53 3.94 -6.23 -2.11
N VAL A 54 3.06 -5.73 -1.22
CA VAL A 54 1.97 -6.56 -0.67
C VAL A 54 0.85 -6.85 -1.67
N ALA A 55 0.71 -6.04 -2.72
CA ALA A 55 -0.21 -6.30 -3.83
C ALA A 55 0.36 -7.21 -4.91
N GLY A 56 1.69 -7.42 -4.94
CA GLY A 56 2.36 -8.09 -6.05
C GLY A 56 2.22 -7.33 -7.38
N LEU A 57 2.01 -6.01 -7.35
CA LEU A 57 1.82 -5.16 -8.53
C LEU A 57 3.00 -4.19 -8.72
N PRO A 58 3.40 -3.87 -9.96
CA PRO A 58 4.47 -2.90 -10.20
C PRO A 58 4.18 -1.51 -9.60
N LYS A 59 5.20 -0.81 -9.09
CA LYS A 59 5.08 0.56 -8.52
C LYS A 59 4.40 1.54 -9.47
N ILE A 60 4.60 1.38 -10.78
CA ILE A 60 3.96 2.22 -11.81
C ILE A 60 2.44 2.03 -11.87
N VAL A 61 1.93 0.83 -11.56
CA VAL A 61 0.49 0.58 -11.42
C VAL A 61 -0.05 1.31 -10.21
N ILE A 62 0.62 1.18 -9.06
CA ILE A 62 0.21 1.87 -7.83
C ILE A 62 0.23 3.40 -8.01
N GLY A 63 1.26 3.94 -8.67
CA GLY A 63 1.38 5.36 -8.98
C GLY A 63 0.35 5.89 -9.99
N ARG A 64 -0.36 5.02 -10.71
CA ARG A 64 -1.44 5.38 -11.65
C ARG A 64 -2.84 5.30 -11.04
N MET A 65 -2.96 4.83 -9.79
CA MET A 65 -4.24 4.76 -9.10
C MET A 65 -4.86 6.16 -8.95
N ALA A 66 -6.19 6.20 -8.93
CA ALA A 66 -6.90 7.40 -8.51
C ALA A 66 -6.49 7.74 -7.07
N ALA A 67 -6.26 9.02 -6.76
CA ALA A 67 -5.79 9.45 -5.45
C ALA A 67 -6.66 8.92 -4.29
N ARG A 68 -7.98 8.83 -4.49
CA ARG A 68 -8.92 8.26 -3.50
C ARG A 68 -8.66 6.78 -3.21
N ASP A 69 -8.36 6.00 -4.24
CA ASP A 69 -8.07 4.57 -4.09
C ASP A 69 -6.70 4.38 -3.44
N PHE A 70 -5.72 5.22 -3.81
CA PHE A 70 -4.42 5.25 -3.16
C PHE A 70 -4.53 5.59 -1.67
N THR A 71 -5.36 6.56 -1.29
CA THR A 71 -5.59 6.90 0.12
C THR A 71 -6.15 5.72 0.91
N VAL A 72 -7.11 4.96 0.35
CA VAL A 72 -7.65 3.77 1.02
C VAL A 72 -6.56 2.72 1.22
N ALA A 73 -5.79 2.41 0.17
CA ALA A 73 -4.68 1.46 0.25
C ALA A 73 -3.57 1.89 1.22
N ARG A 74 -3.23 3.19 1.23
CA ARG A 74 -2.28 3.79 2.17
C ARG A 74 -2.74 3.62 3.61
N ASN A 75 -3.98 3.98 3.91
CA ASN A 75 -4.51 3.89 5.27
C ASN A 75 -4.51 2.45 5.79
N PHE A 76 -4.77 1.47 4.91
CA PHE A 76 -4.66 0.06 5.26
C PHE A 76 -3.23 -0.31 5.68
N VAL A 77 -2.22 -0.04 4.85
CA VAL A 77 -0.82 -0.40 5.21
C VAL A 77 -0.28 0.43 6.39
N GLU A 78 -0.69 1.69 6.55
CA GLU A 78 -0.31 2.53 7.70
C GLU A 78 -0.87 2.00 9.03
N SER A 79 -2.01 1.31 9.00
CA SER A 79 -2.62 0.78 10.21
C SER A 79 -1.76 -0.28 10.93
N PHE A 80 -0.87 -0.94 10.18
CA PHE A 80 0.11 -1.90 10.72
C PHE A 80 1.42 -1.23 11.17
N LEU A 81 1.70 0.00 10.72
CA LEU A 81 2.89 0.75 11.12
C LEU A 81 2.68 1.56 12.40
N LEU A 82 1.43 1.98 12.66
CA LEU A 82 1.07 2.83 13.79
C LEU A 82 0.72 2.06 15.07
N ALA A 83 0.63 0.73 15.02
CA ALA A 83 0.25 -0.10 16.17
C ALA A 83 1.30 -0.12 17.31
N ASP A 84 2.50 0.42 17.06
CA ASP A 84 3.64 0.36 17.98
C ASP A 84 4.00 1.72 18.65
N LEU A 85 3.13 2.72 18.61
CA LEU A 85 3.29 3.88 19.50
C LEU A 85 2.75 3.52 20.89
N PRO A 86 3.58 3.43 21.95
CA PRO A 86 3.05 3.39 23.29
C PRO A 86 2.27 4.67 23.49
N THR A 87 0.94 4.57 23.65
CA THR A 87 0.14 5.64 24.21
C THR A 87 0.74 5.93 25.58
N GLY A 88 1.51 7.01 25.69
CA GLY A 88 2.11 7.44 26.95
C GLY A 88 1.02 7.63 28.02
N PRO A 89 1.36 7.40 29.30
CA PRO A 89 0.36 7.37 30.37
C PRO A 89 -0.36 8.71 30.49
N SER A 90 -1.68 8.60 30.68
CA SER A 90 -2.58 9.70 31.06
C SER A 90 -2.20 10.32 32.40
#